data_AF-A0AAW3N903-F1
#
_entry.id   AF-A0AAW3N903-F1
#
_cell.length_a   1.000
_cell.length_b   1.000
_cell.length_c   1.000
_cell.angle_alpha   90.00
_cell.angle_beta   90.00
_cell.angle_gamma   90.00
#
_symmetry.space_group_name_H-M   'P 1'
#
loop_
_entity.id
_entity.type
_entity.pdbx_description
1 polymer ?
#
loop_
_entity_poly.entity_id
_entity_poly.type
_entity_poly.pdbx_seq_one_letter_code
_entity_poly.pdbx_strand_id
1 'polypeptide(L)'
;MQVPAYSQAPRGPEPIQGDRFVAPESIAECATFRDAVSLAWELRAVRGMTQRTLAELLDVPASHLSNMLNRDPVDRHGKPRQDLPAKLIADFERVVGNRAVSQYLARMAMLTLMEEVIQQRAAMK
;
A
#
# COMPACT_ATOMS: atom_id res chain seq x y z
N MET A 1 -29.59 13.16 43.55
CA MET A 1 -28.16 13.20 43.17
C MET A 1 -28.09 13.06 41.66
N GLN A 2 -27.85 14.15 40.94
CA GLN A 2 -27.95 14.20 39.48
C GLN A 2 -26.54 14.39 38.92
N VAL A 3 -26.07 13.40 38.16
CA VAL A 3 -24.79 13.46 37.44
C VAL A 3 -24.99 14.20 36.12
N PRO A 4 -24.10 15.13 35.72
CA PRO A 4 -24.26 15.85 34.47
C PRO A 4 -23.83 14.97 33.28
N ALA A 5 -24.69 14.95 32.25
CA ALA A 5 -24.38 14.33 30.97
C ALA A 5 -23.27 15.10 30.27
N TYR A 6 -22.11 14.47 30.09
CA TYR A 6 -21.05 14.99 29.24
C TYR A 6 -21.57 15.07 27.80
N SER A 7 -21.65 16.30 27.27
CA SER A 7 -21.90 16.59 25.87
C SER A 7 -20.81 15.93 25.02
N GLN A 8 -21.16 14.93 24.22
CA GLN A 8 -20.25 14.37 23.24
C GLN A 8 -20.13 15.37 22.08
N ALA A 9 -18.94 15.93 21.90
CA ALA A 9 -18.58 16.66 20.68
C ALA A 9 -18.84 15.78 19.44
N PRO A 10 -19.19 16.37 18.28
CA PRO A 10 -19.44 15.58 17.08
C PRO A 10 -18.19 14.78 16.73
N ARG A 11 -18.32 13.44 16.72
CA ARG A 11 -17.30 12.54 16.21
C ARG A 11 -17.04 12.94 14.76
N GLY A 12 -15.84 13.48 14.48
CA GLY A 12 -15.36 13.65 13.11
C GLY A 12 -15.42 12.32 12.36
N PRO A 13 -15.34 12.32 11.01
CA PRO A 13 -15.37 11.08 10.24
C PRO A 13 -14.28 10.15 10.77
N GLU A 14 -14.66 8.94 11.17
CA GLU A 14 -13.70 7.92 11.60
C GLU A 14 -12.70 7.70 10.45
N PRO A 15 -11.38 7.68 10.72
CA PRO A 15 -10.38 7.47 9.68
C PRO A 15 -10.76 6.20 8.92
N ILE A 16 -10.98 6.35 7.61
CA ILE A 16 -11.31 5.23 6.75
C ILE A 16 -10.10 4.30 6.83
N GLN A 17 -10.30 3.01 7.09
CA GLN A 17 -9.23 2.09 7.52
C GLN A 17 -7.98 2.06 6.61
N GLY A 18 -8.00 2.61 5.39
CA GLY A 18 -6.83 2.82 4.52
C GLY A 18 -5.92 4.03 4.81
N ASP A 19 -6.22 4.92 5.75
CA ASP A 19 -5.50 6.22 5.86
C ASP A 19 -4.19 6.20 6.65
N ARG A 20 -3.77 5.04 7.18
CA ARG A 20 -2.53 4.98 7.95
C ARG A 20 -1.31 5.09 7.04
N PHE A 21 -0.54 6.15 7.24
CA PHE A 21 0.76 6.31 6.60
C PHE A 21 1.80 5.37 7.23
N VAL A 22 2.61 4.70 6.40
CA VAL A 22 3.79 3.96 6.84
C VAL A 22 4.96 4.92 7.06
N ALA A 23 5.90 4.55 7.92
CA ALA A 23 7.10 5.33 8.19
C ALA A 23 7.91 5.55 6.90
N PRO A 24 8.37 6.78 6.60
CA PRO A 24 9.12 7.07 5.37
C PRO A 24 10.35 6.19 5.19
N GLU A 25 11.02 5.81 6.28
CA GLU A 25 12.21 4.96 6.28
C GLU A 25 11.90 3.56 5.75
N SER A 26 10.77 2.96 6.15
CA SER A 26 10.34 1.65 5.64
C SER A 26 9.98 1.70 4.15
N ILE A 27 9.42 2.83 3.68
CA ILE A 27 9.20 3.04 2.24
C ILE A 27 10.52 3.26 1.52
N ALA A 28 11.50 3.90 2.17
CA ALA A 28 12.82 4.15 1.63
C ALA A 28 13.56 2.84 1.30
N GLU A 29 13.39 1.83 2.16
CA GLU A 29 13.96 0.48 2.05
C GLU A 29 13.31 -0.38 0.95
N CYS A 30 12.11 -0.03 0.48
CA CYS A 30 11.47 -0.75 -0.63
C CYS A 30 12.24 -0.47 -1.93
N ALA A 31 12.89 -1.50 -2.48
CA ALA A 31 13.61 -1.40 -3.75
C ALA A 31 12.66 -1.55 -4.95
N THR A 32 11.61 -2.35 -4.79
CA THR A 32 10.66 -2.70 -5.85
C THR A 32 9.22 -2.42 -5.44
N PHE A 33 8.33 -2.33 -6.43
CA PHE A 33 6.88 -2.25 -6.19
C PHE A 33 6.36 -3.44 -5.37
N ARG A 34 6.91 -4.63 -5.61
CA ARG A 34 6.61 -5.86 -4.88
C ARG A 34 6.99 -5.76 -3.40
N ASP A 35 8.12 -5.14 -3.08
CA ASP A 35 8.52 -4.90 -1.68
C ASP A 35 7.48 -4.03 -0.97
N ALA A 36 6.99 -2.97 -1.62
CA ALA A 36 5.96 -2.10 -1.04
C ALA A 36 4.63 -2.82 -0.83
N VAL A 37 4.23 -3.70 -1.76
CA VAL A 37 3.02 -4.54 -1.63
C VAL A 37 3.17 -5.55 -0.48
N SER A 38 4.32 -6.22 -0.37
CA SER A 38 4.62 -7.14 0.74
C SER A 38 4.68 -6.40 2.08
N LEU A 39 5.30 -5.23 2.14
CA LEU A 39 5.34 -4.37 3.33
C LEU A 39 3.93 -3.97 3.78
N ALA A 40 3.06 -3.56 2.84
CA ALA A 40 1.68 -3.20 3.13
C ALA A 40 0.92 -4.36 3.79
N TRP A 41 1.12 -5.58 3.30
CA TRP A 41 0.54 -6.81 3.85
C TRP A 41 1.10 -7.18 5.21
N GLU A 42 2.42 -7.07 5.40
CA GLU A 42 3.10 -7.33 6.68
C GLU A 42 2.65 -6.35 7.76
N LEU A 43 2.39 -5.10 7.38
CA LEU A 43 1.89 -4.06 8.27
C LEU A 43 0.37 -4.02 8.37
N ARG A 44 -0.37 -4.96 7.77
CA ARG A 44 -1.85 -4.94 7.76
C ARG A 44 -2.44 -4.70 9.15
N ALA A 45 -3.49 -3.87 9.20
CA ALA A 45 -4.17 -3.49 10.43
C ALA A 45 -4.76 -4.70 11.16
N VAL A 46 -5.42 -5.60 10.41
CA VAL A 46 -5.99 -6.84 10.95
C VAL A 46 -4.96 -7.97 10.91
N ARG A 47 -4.22 -8.18 12.01
CA ARG A 47 -3.14 -9.19 12.09
C ARG A 47 -3.60 -10.62 11.78
N GLY A 48 -4.82 -10.99 12.17
CA GLY A 48 -5.41 -12.30 11.91
C GLY A 48 -5.95 -12.50 10.48
N MET A 49 -5.96 -11.45 9.64
CA MET A 49 -6.45 -11.57 8.27
C MET A 49 -5.57 -12.52 7.47
N THR A 50 -6.21 -13.48 6.79
CA THR A 50 -5.54 -14.46 5.93
C THR A 50 -5.46 -13.96 4.49
N GLN A 51 -4.53 -14.49 3.68
CA GLN A 51 -4.49 -14.17 2.25
C GLN A 51 -5.80 -14.58 1.55
N ARG A 52 -6.43 -15.69 1.97
CA ARG A 52 -7.73 -16.09 1.44
C ARG A 52 -8.79 -15.00 1.65
N THR A 53 -8.89 -14.47 2.88
CA THR A 53 -9.83 -13.40 3.21
C THR A 53 -9.55 -12.15 2.38
N LEU A 54 -8.29 -11.77 2.21
CA LEU A 54 -7.92 -10.65 1.35
C LEU A 54 -8.32 -10.90 -0.12
N ALA A 55 -8.17 -12.12 -0.61
CA ALA A 55 -8.52 -12.49 -1.98
C ALA A 55 -10.04 -12.37 -2.20
N GLU A 56 -10.84 -12.83 -1.23
CA GLU A 56 -12.30 -12.68 -1.22
C GLU A 56 -12.71 -11.19 -1.18
N LEU A 57 -12.05 -10.37 -0.37
CA LEU A 57 -12.34 -8.93 -0.26
C LEU A 57 -11.95 -8.11 -1.50
N LEU A 58 -10.97 -8.59 -2.27
CA LEU A 58 -10.53 -7.97 -3.53
C LEU A 58 -11.16 -8.59 -4.77
N ASP A 59 -12.03 -9.60 -4.61
CA ASP A 59 -12.64 -10.37 -5.69
C ASP A 59 -11.60 -10.94 -6.67
N VAL A 60 -10.55 -11.56 -6.13
CA VAL A 60 -9.48 -12.20 -6.92
C VAL A 60 -9.27 -13.67 -6.50
N PRO A 61 -8.81 -14.54 -7.42
CA PRO A 61 -8.41 -15.89 -7.05
C PRO A 61 -7.28 -15.89 -6.03
N ALA A 62 -7.37 -16.75 -5.00
CA ALA A 62 -6.36 -16.85 -3.95
C ALA A 62 -4.95 -17.20 -4.50
N SER A 63 -4.86 -17.95 -5.59
CA SER A 63 -3.60 -18.24 -6.28
C SER A 63 -2.93 -16.99 -6.85
N HIS A 64 -3.72 -16.05 -7.40
CA HIS A 64 -3.22 -14.78 -7.91
C HIS A 64 -2.71 -13.91 -6.76
N LEU A 65 -3.46 -13.82 -5.66
CA LEU A 65 -3.03 -13.02 -4.51
C LEU A 65 -1.76 -13.56 -3.87
N SER A 66 -1.62 -14.89 -3.74
CA SER A 66 -0.38 -15.49 -3.25
C SER A 66 0.83 -15.12 -4.13
N ASN A 67 0.64 -15.07 -5.45
CA ASN A 67 1.67 -14.60 -6.38
C ASN A 67 1.97 -13.10 -6.21
N MET A 68 0.97 -12.26 -5.99
CA MET A 68 1.14 -10.81 -5.79
C MET A 68 1.87 -10.47 -4.50
N LEU A 69 1.62 -11.22 -3.42
CA LEU A 69 2.20 -10.98 -2.10
C LEU A 69 3.57 -11.62 -1.89
N ASN A 70 3.99 -12.52 -2.77
CA ASN A 70 5.30 -13.15 -2.69
C ASN A 70 6.39 -12.11 -2.95
N ARG A 71 7.46 -12.11 -2.16
CA ARG A 71 8.61 -11.21 -2.37
C ARG A 71 9.46 -11.64 -3.56
N ASP A 72 9.54 -12.94 -3.84
CA ASP A 72 10.29 -13.44 -4.99
C ASP A 72 9.53 -13.13 -6.29
N PRO A 73 10.14 -12.42 -7.26
CA PRO A 73 9.47 -12.03 -8.50
C PRO A 73 9.30 -13.20 -9.47
N VAL A 74 9.93 -14.35 -9.20
CA VAL A 74 9.86 -15.56 -10.03
C VAL A 74 9.34 -16.75 -9.23
N ASP A 75 8.65 -17.65 -9.92
CA ASP A 75 8.23 -18.93 -9.34
C ASP A 75 9.34 -19.99 -9.41
N ARG A 76 9.06 -21.17 -8.84
CA ARG A 76 9.97 -22.31 -8.84
C ARG A 76 10.33 -22.86 -10.23
N HIS A 77 9.61 -22.44 -11.27
CA HIS A 77 9.82 -22.81 -12.67
C HIS A 77 10.46 -21.68 -13.47
N GLY A 78 10.90 -20.60 -12.82
CA GLY A 78 11.52 -19.44 -13.46
C GLY A 78 10.54 -18.52 -14.18
N LYS A 79 9.23 -18.68 -13.98
CA LYS A 79 8.21 -17.79 -14.57
C LYS A 79 7.97 -16.57 -13.69
N PRO A 80 7.76 -15.38 -14.27
CA PRO A 80 7.45 -14.19 -13.49
C PRO A 80 6.13 -14.35 -12.74
N ARG A 81 6.11 -13.91 -11.48
CA ARG A 81 4.89 -13.81 -10.68
C ARG A 81 4.15 -12.54 -11.07
N GLN A 82 2.82 -12.62 -10.98
CA GLN A 82 1.96 -11.46 -11.22
C GLN A 82 2.17 -10.41 -10.13
N ASP A 83 2.26 -9.13 -10.53
CA ASP A 83 2.24 -7.99 -9.62
C ASP A 83 0.80 -7.54 -9.30
N LEU A 84 0.64 -6.76 -8.23
CA LEU A 84 -0.65 -6.15 -7.90
C LEU A 84 -1.09 -5.20 -9.03
N PRO A 85 -2.25 -5.43 -9.69
CA PRO A 85 -2.74 -4.56 -10.73
C PRO A 85 -3.05 -3.16 -10.19
N ALA A 86 -2.70 -2.12 -10.94
CA ALA A 86 -2.90 -0.71 -10.53
C ALA A 86 -4.35 -0.42 -10.11
N LYS A 87 -5.33 -0.99 -10.83
CA LYS A 87 -6.76 -0.85 -10.53
C LYS A 87 -7.18 -1.39 -9.15
N LEU A 88 -6.39 -2.29 -8.55
CA LEU A 88 -6.67 -2.89 -7.25
C LEU A 88 -5.95 -2.20 -6.10
N ILE A 89 -5.06 -1.23 -6.37
CA ILE A 89 -4.24 -0.60 -5.32
C ILE A 89 -5.11 0.05 -4.25
N ALA A 90 -6.09 0.84 -4.64
CA ALA A 90 -6.94 1.56 -3.70
C ALA A 90 -7.73 0.61 -2.78
N ASP A 91 -8.32 -0.45 -3.34
CA ASP A 91 -9.04 -1.45 -2.56
C ASP A 91 -8.11 -2.29 -1.69
N PHE A 92 -6.94 -2.69 -2.22
CA PHE A 92 -5.92 -3.39 -1.45
C PHE A 92 -5.51 -2.58 -0.23
N GLU A 93 -5.11 -1.31 -0.40
CA GLU A 93 -4.71 -0.42 0.70
C GLU A 93 -5.82 -0.17 1.71
N ARG A 94 -7.06 -0.05 1.24
CA ARG A 94 -8.24 0.06 2.11
C ARG A 94 -8.41 -1.18 2.99
N VAL A 95 -8.25 -2.38 2.42
CA VAL A 95 -8.42 -3.65 3.15
C VAL A 95 -7.23 -3.94 4.07
N VAL A 96 -5.99 -3.77 3.61
CA VAL A 96 -4.81 -3.97 4.47
C VAL A 96 -4.66 -2.85 5.50
N GLY A 97 -5.24 -1.69 5.21
CA GLY A 97 -5.37 -0.57 6.13
C GLY A 97 -4.13 0.30 6.26
N ASN A 98 -3.40 0.51 5.17
CA ASN A 98 -2.28 1.43 5.11
C ASN A 98 -1.95 1.84 3.67
N ARG A 99 -1.18 2.93 3.53
CA ARG A 99 -0.84 3.56 2.24
C ARG A 99 0.53 3.19 1.66
N ALA A 100 1.11 2.04 2.02
CA ALA A 100 2.51 1.77 1.66
C ALA A 100 2.76 1.76 0.14
N VAL A 101 1.80 1.23 -0.64
CA VAL A 101 1.94 1.10 -2.10
C VAL A 101 1.87 2.48 -2.77
N SER A 102 0.89 3.29 -2.39
CA SER A 102 0.72 4.66 -2.88
C SER A 102 1.87 5.56 -2.46
N GLN A 103 2.39 5.41 -1.24
CA GLN A 103 3.58 6.14 -0.78
C GLN A 103 4.82 5.80 -1.60
N TYR A 104 5.05 4.51 -1.87
CA TYR A 104 6.13 4.07 -2.73
C TYR A 104 6.01 4.66 -4.14
N LEU A 105 4.83 4.58 -4.76
CA LEU A 105 4.60 5.15 -6.08
C LEU A 105 4.78 6.68 -6.10
N ALA A 106 4.32 7.39 -5.07
CA ALA A 106 4.50 8.84 -4.96
C ALA A 106 5.98 9.23 -4.84
N ARG A 107 6.77 8.46 -4.06
CA ARG A 107 8.22 8.64 -3.97
C ARG A 107 8.90 8.43 -5.33
N MET A 108 8.55 7.36 -6.03
CA MET A 108 9.10 7.08 -7.37
C MET A 108 8.75 8.19 -8.36
N ALA A 109 7.49 8.65 -8.37
CA ALA A 109 7.06 9.75 -9.24
C ALA A 109 7.79 11.06 -8.93
N MET A 110 8.00 11.39 -7.65
CA MET A 110 8.72 12.61 -7.25
C MET A 110 10.20 12.57 -7.70
N LEU A 111 10.86 11.41 -7.63
CA LEU A 111 12.22 11.24 -8.16
C LEU A 111 12.26 11.50 -9.67
N THR A 112 11.35 10.89 -10.43
CA THR A 112 11.26 11.06 -11.87
C THR A 112 11.03 12.53 -12.28
N LEU A 113 10.14 13.24 -11.58
CA LEU A 113 9.88 14.66 -11.87
C LEU A 113 11.09 15.56 -11.60
N MET A 114 11.87 15.27 -10.55
CA MET A 114 13.08 16.05 -10.26
C MET A 114 14.19 15.82 -11.28
N GLU A 115 14.34 14.57 -11.76
CA GLU A 115 15.29 14.23 -12.84
C GLU A 115 14.97 15.00 -14.12
N GLU A 116 13.69 15.04 -14.53
CA GLU A 116 13.25 15.77 -15.71
C GLU A 116 13.58 17.27 -15.59
N VAL A 117 13.30 17.90 -14.44
CA VAL A 117 13.62 19.32 -14.20
C VAL A 117 15.12 19.60 -14.30
N ILE A 118 15.96 18.69 -13.78
CA ILE A 118 17.43 18.83 -13.88
C ILE A 118 17.88 18.73 -15.34
N GLN A 119 17.34 17.77 -16.10
CA GLN A 119 17.66 17.60 -17.52
C GLN A 119 17.22 18.81 -18.36
N GLN A 120 16.03 19.34 -18.13
CA GLN A 120 15.54 20.55 -18.80
C GLN A 120 16.47 21.75 -18.53
N ARG A 121 16.89 21.94 -17.27
CA ARG A 121 17.83 23.03 -16.91
C ARG A 121 19.22 22.85 -17.53
N ALA A 122 19.70 21.61 -17.66
CA ALA A 122 20.98 21.33 -18.30
C ALA A 122 20.94 21.57 -19.83
N ALA A 123 19.81 21.31 -20.48
CA ALA A 123 19.62 21.52 -21.91
C ALA A 123 19.41 22.99 -22.31
N MET A 124 19.02 23.85 -21.37
CA MET A 124 18.85 25.30 -21.58
C MET A 124 20.14 26.11 -21.40
N LYS A 125 21.25 25.45 -21.06
CA LYS A 125 22.60 26.04 -20.95
C LYS A 125 23.39 25.81 -22.22
#